data_AF-A0A1V5PF24-F1
#
_entry.id   AF-A0A1V5PF24-F1
#
_cell.length_a   1.000
_cell.length_b   1.000
_cell.length_c   1.000
_cell.angle_alpha   90.00
_cell.angle_beta   90.00
_cell.angle_gamma   90.00
#
_symmetry.space_group_name_H-M   'P 1'
#
loop_
_entity.id
_entity.type
_entity.pdbx_description
1 polymer ?
#
loop_
_entity_poly.entity_id
_entity_poly.type
_entity_poly.pdbx_seq_one_letter_code
_entity_poly.pdbx_strand_id
1 'polypeptide(L)'
;MDWELLKKIDPTKLIGGEGASPFNLITGEKEKTKASKDIPLSGLYYRKPSLKYNPHKGLCCSIEFFESQEKSIFDISLWKSITIGTAERYFVDACKFVVKNKPQKAIAKLGEVLNKDPQYSDAYFLMGCILMEAEQFDKANSCFQKVLLCQKSLGKEFKKYLPTFHVTLNLNLPSAFCIFPELLGSTILVSVSYWENGKKEDAISALEQSESIFPKNSGVLYLMTYLKLEMAKYNDIVTQLSNFEPSNSLDLATYTLLGTALYSSYDFSVSIQTLKNALKIAERLDQEDQTKLIRYHLGRAYLNKGDKFEGLQELKKIISLDVDYLDVNAILKDPFLGSTPYTKEKIKETVQETKVIDLVEKKPVMEKKDISSKIAIQEPVIIEKISEKTKIISDHEEKAITTSAESIKIDIAPSEVLPAISSQKAILTIQNTEEKFSIKSQEFTTIGRESTNDISFPDDFSISRRQARIVLQNGEFFVEDLGSTNGTYLNKRRISKKMSLKNNDEIQMGKKIFIFMLE
;
A
#
# COMPACT_ATOMS: atom_id res chain seq x y z
N MET A 1 -15.60 9.43 -11.05
CA MET A 1 -16.41 8.19 -11.02
C MET A 1 -17.67 8.47 -10.23
N ASP A 2 -18.85 8.06 -10.72
CA ASP A 2 -20.11 8.23 -10.00
C ASP A 2 -20.35 7.03 -9.07
N TRP A 3 -19.94 7.17 -7.81
CA TRP A 3 -20.06 6.12 -6.80
C TRP A 3 -21.53 5.81 -6.43
N GLU A 4 -22.46 6.73 -6.68
CA GLU A 4 -23.89 6.48 -6.48
C GLU A 4 -24.43 5.46 -7.47
N LEU A 5 -23.81 5.35 -8.65
CA LEU A 5 -24.17 4.34 -9.64
C LEU A 5 -23.68 2.94 -9.21
N LEU A 6 -22.54 2.85 -8.53
CA LEU A 6 -21.99 1.60 -8.00
C LEU A 6 -22.79 1.07 -6.80
N LYS A 7 -23.32 1.96 -5.94
CA LYS A 7 -24.22 1.57 -4.83
C LYS A 7 -25.50 0.88 -5.29
N LYS A 8 -25.92 1.11 -6.54
CA LYS A 8 -27.09 0.45 -7.14
C LYS A 8 -26.78 -0.93 -7.69
N ILE A 9 -25.50 -1.29 -7.79
CA ILE A 9 -25.08 -2.61 -8.22
C ILE A 9 -25.26 -3.56 -7.05
N ASP A 10 -26.09 -4.57 -7.24
CA ASP A 10 -26.23 -5.67 -6.28
C ASP A 10 -24.87 -6.38 -6.14
N PRO A 11 -24.20 -6.28 -4.97
CA PRO A 11 -22.90 -6.89 -4.77
C PRO A 11 -22.96 -8.38 -5.07
N THR A 12 -24.08 -9.04 -4.75
CA THR A 12 -24.29 -10.49 -4.92
C THR A 12 -24.35 -10.94 -6.37
N LYS A 13 -24.71 -10.05 -7.30
CA LYS A 13 -24.70 -10.34 -8.76
C LYS A 13 -23.29 -10.31 -9.37
N LEU A 14 -22.31 -9.81 -8.62
CA LEU A 14 -20.89 -9.81 -8.98
C LEU A 14 -20.05 -10.77 -8.13
N ILE A 15 -20.64 -11.41 -7.11
CA ILE A 15 -19.98 -12.45 -6.32
C ILE A 15 -19.87 -13.71 -7.19
N GLY A 16 -18.75 -13.82 -7.88
CA GLY A 16 -18.28 -15.08 -8.40
C GLY A 16 -17.69 -15.94 -7.28
N GLY A 17 -18.53 -16.52 -6.41
CA GLY A 17 -18.15 -17.60 -5.50
C GLY A 17 -18.33 -17.29 -4.02
N GLU A 18 -19.28 -17.98 -3.38
CA GLU A 18 -19.21 -18.27 -1.96
C GLU A 18 -18.10 -19.31 -1.75
N GLY A 19 -16.96 -18.93 -1.19
CA GLY A 19 -15.93 -19.93 -0.90
C GLY A 19 -14.61 -19.37 -0.42
N ALA A 20 -14.25 -19.78 0.79
CA ALA A 20 -12.99 -19.57 1.51
C ALA A 20 -12.80 -18.21 2.23
N SER A 21 -12.61 -18.32 3.54
CA SER A 21 -12.18 -17.24 4.43
C SER A 21 -10.72 -16.87 4.10
N PRO A 22 -10.39 -15.56 4.03
CA PRO A 22 -9.07 -15.05 3.64
C PRO A 22 -7.90 -15.48 4.56
N PHE A 23 -8.16 -16.17 5.68
CA PHE A 23 -7.13 -16.62 6.63
C PHE A 23 -6.89 -18.14 6.68
N ASN A 24 -7.56 -18.94 5.86
CA ASN A 24 -7.39 -20.40 5.91
C ASN A 24 -6.30 -20.95 4.98
N LEU A 25 -5.56 -20.11 4.25
CA LEU A 25 -4.57 -20.61 3.29
C LEU A 25 -3.20 -20.00 3.52
N ILE A 26 -2.23 -20.90 3.66
CA ILE A 26 -0.78 -20.74 3.77
C ILE A 26 -0.26 -20.64 5.22
N THR A 27 -0.55 -21.67 6.02
CA THR A 27 0.52 -22.29 6.83
C THR A 27 1.17 -23.39 5.98
N GLY A 28 2.50 -23.47 6.03
CA GLY A 28 3.32 -24.22 5.08
C GLY A 28 3.18 -25.74 5.07
N GLU A 29 2.31 -26.35 5.89
CA GLU A 29 2.17 -27.80 5.94
C GLU A 29 0.73 -28.23 6.25
N LYS A 30 0.25 -29.21 5.46
CA LYS A 30 -0.94 -30.05 5.71
C LYS A 30 -2.34 -29.43 5.55
N GLU A 31 -2.62 -28.81 4.42
CA GLU A 31 -3.91 -29.08 3.77
C GLU A 31 -3.71 -29.28 2.27
N LYS A 32 -3.55 -30.54 1.88
CA LYS A 32 -4.03 -31.02 0.57
C LYS A 32 -5.56 -30.99 0.62
N THR A 33 -6.17 -29.84 0.86
CA THR A 33 -7.61 -29.70 0.63
C THR A 33 -7.79 -29.76 -0.86
N LYS A 34 -8.59 -30.75 -1.30
CA LYS A 34 -9.09 -30.88 -2.67
C LYS A 34 -9.32 -29.49 -3.21
N ALA A 35 -8.67 -29.13 -4.34
CA ALA A 35 -8.89 -27.88 -5.04
C ALA A 35 -10.38 -27.52 -4.97
N SER A 36 -10.75 -26.62 -4.08
CA SER A 36 -12.09 -26.07 -4.07
C SER A 36 -12.23 -25.40 -5.42
N LYS A 37 -13.35 -25.62 -6.10
CA LYS A 37 -13.62 -24.95 -7.39
C LYS A 37 -13.74 -23.42 -7.24
N ASP A 38 -13.65 -22.91 -6.02
CA ASP A 38 -13.83 -21.52 -5.65
C ASP A 38 -12.48 -20.80 -5.55
N ILE A 39 -12.43 -19.60 -6.13
CA ILE A 39 -11.28 -18.69 -6.03
C ILE A 39 -11.26 -18.13 -4.60
N PRO A 40 -10.09 -18.08 -3.93
CA PRO A 40 -9.96 -17.44 -2.63
C PRO A 40 -10.33 -15.95 -2.67
N LEU A 41 -10.87 -15.41 -1.57
CA LEU A 41 -11.30 -14.00 -1.49
C LEU A 41 -10.16 -13.05 -1.11
N SER A 42 -10.29 -11.76 -1.47
CA SER A 42 -9.28 -10.75 -1.13
C SER A 42 -9.15 -10.58 0.39
N GLY A 43 -7.92 -10.52 0.90
CA GLY A 43 -7.65 -10.43 2.33
C GLY A 43 -6.19 -10.62 2.71
N LEU A 44 -5.91 -10.87 3.99
CA LEU A 44 -4.55 -10.97 4.52
C LEU A 44 -4.05 -12.41 4.55
N TYR A 45 -2.91 -12.66 3.92
CA TYR A 45 -2.26 -13.97 3.80
C TYR A 45 -0.85 -13.91 4.38
N TYR A 46 -0.39 -14.98 5.01
CA TYR A 46 0.97 -15.05 5.54
C TYR A 46 1.96 -15.49 4.47
N ARG A 47 3.15 -14.88 4.45
CA ARG A 47 4.20 -15.25 3.48
C ARG A 47 4.95 -16.49 3.93
N LYS A 48 5.28 -17.37 2.99
CA LYS A 48 6.24 -18.45 3.25
C LYS A 48 7.59 -17.84 3.67
N PRO A 49 8.27 -18.38 4.71
CA PRO A 49 9.54 -17.87 5.22
C PRO A 49 10.66 -17.73 4.17
N SER A 50 10.57 -18.44 3.04
CA SER A 50 11.57 -18.42 1.96
C SER A 50 11.48 -17.19 1.05
N LEU A 51 10.40 -16.42 1.08
CA LEU A 51 10.28 -15.16 0.36
C LEU A 51 10.80 -14.02 1.25
N LYS A 52 11.96 -13.45 0.91
CA LYS A 52 12.57 -12.37 1.71
C LYS A 52 11.61 -11.18 1.82
N TYR A 53 11.09 -10.97 3.02
CA TYR A 53 10.38 -9.78 3.43
C TYR A 53 11.26 -8.55 3.18
N ASN A 54 10.74 -7.56 2.44
CA ASN A 54 11.40 -6.27 2.22
C ASN A 54 10.50 -5.14 2.75
N PRO A 55 10.74 -4.64 3.97
CA PRO A 55 9.93 -3.62 4.62
C PRO A 55 9.92 -2.26 3.88
N HIS A 56 10.82 -2.04 2.92
CA HIS A 56 11.00 -0.74 2.30
C HIS A 56 10.22 -0.56 0.98
N LYS A 57 9.37 -1.52 0.61
CA LYS A 57 8.62 -1.46 -0.66
C LYS A 57 7.27 -0.74 -0.59
N GLY A 58 6.76 -0.35 0.59
CA GLY A 58 5.41 0.23 0.70
C GLY A 58 4.33 -0.69 0.12
N LEU A 59 3.16 -0.17 -0.27
CA LEU A 59 2.06 -0.96 -0.85
C LEU A 59 2.28 -1.36 -2.32
N CYS A 60 3.54 -1.42 -2.76
CA CYS A 60 3.91 -1.91 -4.09
C CYS A 60 3.18 -3.22 -4.41
N CYS A 61 2.38 -3.20 -5.46
CA CYS A 61 1.71 -4.37 -5.98
C CYS A 61 2.72 -5.31 -6.64
N SER A 62 2.54 -6.61 -6.45
CA SER A 62 3.18 -7.64 -7.25
C SER A 62 2.15 -8.65 -7.75
N ILE A 63 2.24 -9.02 -9.01
CA ILE A 63 1.46 -10.09 -9.61
C ILE A 63 2.10 -11.41 -9.19
N GLU A 64 1.35 -12.23 -8.48
CA GLU A 64 1.80 -13.52 -7.97
C GLU A 64 0.84 -14.66 -8.37
N PHE A 65 1.37 -15.88 -8.29
CA PHE A 65 0.64 -17.11 -8.56
C PHE A 65 0.93 -18.09 -7.43
N PHE A 66 -0.11 -18.69 -6.84
CA PHE A 66 0.10 -19.66 -5.74
C PHE A 66 0.88 -20.90 -6.19
N GLU A 67 0.70 -21.28 -7.46
CA GLU A 67 1.33 -22.45 -8.05
C GLU A 67 2.00 -22.05 -9.37
N SER A 68 3.08 -22.77 -9.72
CA SER A 68 3.71 -22.63 -11.02
C SER A 68 2.67 -22.88 -12.11
N GLN A 69 2.46 -21.89 -12.98
CA GLN A 69 1.54 -22.03 -14.09
C GLN A 69 2.12 -23.01 -15.12
N GLU A 70 1.53 -24.20 -15.23
CA GLU A 70 1.95 -25.18 -16.23
C GLU A 70 1.69 -24.67 -17.64
N LYS A 71 2.60 -24.97 -18.57
CA LYS A 71 2.43 -24.62 -19.99
C LYS A 71 1.11 -25.18 -20.57
N SER A 72 0.67 -26.34 -20.08
CA SER A 72 -0.52 -27.08 -20.49
C SER A 72 -1.84 -26.33 -20.26
N ILE A 73 -1.92 -25.45 -19.26
CA ILE A 73 -3.14 -24.69 -18.91
C ILE A 73 -3.54 -23.74 -20.06
N PHE A 74 -2.55 -23.24 -20.79
CA PHE A 74 -2.76 -22.34 -21.92
C PHE A 74 -2.76 -23.03 -23.28
N ASP A 75 -2.56 -24.35 -23.31
CA ASP A 75 -2.68 -25.16 -24.52
C ASP A 75 -4.16 -25.39 -24.82
N ILE A 76 -4.69 -24.46 -25.61
CA ILE A 76 -6.04 -24.55 -26.15
C ILE A 76 -6.05 -25.74 -27.12
N SER A 77 -6.74 -26.82 -26.76
CA SER A 77 -6.93 -27.97 -27.66
C SER A 77 -7.54 -27.53 -28.99
N LEU A 78 -7.28 -28.27 -30.08
CA LEU A 78 -7.80 -27.94 -31.41
C LEU A 78 -9.33 -27.67 -31.38
N TRP A 79 -10.08 -28.47 -30.62
CA TRP A 79 -11.52 -28.29 -30.41
C TRP A 79 -11.90 -27.04 -29.59
N LYS A 80 -11.14 -26.69 -28.55
CA LYS A 80 -11.33 -25.41 -27.85
C LYS A 80 -10.99 -24.22 -28.74
N SER A 81 -10.01 -24.34 -29.65
CA SER A 81 -9.58 -23.25 -30.52
C SER A 81 -10.63 -22.82 -31.55
N ILE A 82 -11.56 -23.73 -31.88
CA ILE A 82 -12.68 -23.52 -32.80
C ILE A 82 -13.88 -22.88 -32.08
N THR A 83 -13.98 -23.02 -30.75
CA THR A 83 -15.15 -22.60 -29.95
C THR A 83 -14.94 -21.32 -29.15
N ILE A 84 -13.69 -20.92 -28.90
CA ILE A 84 -13.38 -19.66 -28.18
C ILE A 84 -13.56 -18.43 -29.07
N GLY A 85 -14.10 -17.35 -28.49
CA GLY A 85 -14.22 -16.07 -29.18
C GLY A 85 -12.87 -15.41 -29.44
N THR A 86 -12.80 -14.50 -30.41
CA THR A 86 -11.54 -13.80 -30.75
C THR A 86 -10.99 -12.98 -29.58
N ALA A 87 -11.87 -12.26 -28.84
CA ALA A 87 -11.46 -11.48 -27.67
C ALA A 87 -10.86 -12.38 -26.57
N GLU A 88 -11.50 -13.51 -26.29
CA GLU A 88 -11.03 -14.51 -25.33
C GLU A 88 -9.68 -15.11 -25.75
N ARG A 89 -9.49 -15.40 -27.03
CA ARG A 89 -8.20 -15.88 -27.55
C ARG A 89 -7.07 -14.88 -27.30
N TYR A 90 -7.32 -13.60 -27.52
CA TYR A 90 -6.33 -12.55 -27.22
C TYR A 90 -6.09 -12.40 -25.71
N PHE A 91 -7.11 -12.60 -24.88
CA PHE A 91 -6.97 -12.60 -23.43
C PHE A 91 -6.07 -13.75 -22.97
N VAL A 92 -6.27 -14.97 -23.50
CA VAL A 92 -5.39 -16.12 -23.22
C VAL A 92 -3.94 -15.82 -23.63
N ASP A 93 -3.72 -15.20 -24.79
CA ASP A 93 -2.38 -14.82 -25.22
C ASP A 93 -1.75 -13.76 -24.31
N ALA A 94 -2.54 -12.81 -23.80
CA ALA A 94 -2.07 -11.88 -22.77
C ALA A 94 -1.66 -12.60 -21.48
N CYS A 95 -2.48 -13.52 -20.97
CA CYS A 95 -2.15 -14.34 -19.80
C CYS A 95 -0.83 -15.11 -19.99
N LYS A 96 -0.61 -15.71 -21.16
CA LYS A 96 0.67 -16.36 -21.50
C LYS A 96 1.85 -15.40 -21.43
N PHE A 97 1.68 -14.14 -21.86
CA PHE A 97 2.74 -13.15 -21.81
C PHE A 97 3.01 -12.68 -20.37
N VAL A 98 1.99 -12.57 -19.52
CA VAL A 98 2.17 -12.27 -18.08
C VAL A 98 2.99 -13.36 -17.40
N VAL A 99 2.63 -14.64 -17.58
CA VAL A 99 3.40 -15.77 -17.01
C VAL A 99 4.84 -15.83 -17.53
N LYS A 100 5.07 -15.40 -18.78
CA LYS A 100 6.42 -15.30 -19.38
C LYS A 100 7.18 -14.03 -19.00
N ASN A 101 6.63 -13.21 -18.09
CA ASN A 101 7.16 -11.91 -17.69
C ASN A 101 7.43 -10.97 -18.89
N LYS A 102 6.45 -10.84 -19.79
CA LYS A 102 6.50 -9.96 -20.99
C LYS A 102 5.37 -8.92 -20.95
N PRO A 103 5.42 -7.95 -20.02
CA PRO A 103 4.30 -7.04 -19.73
C PRO A 103 3.86 -6.20 -20.93
N GLN A 104 4.79 -5.67 -21.73
CA GLN A 104 4.42 -4.86 -22.92
C GLN A 104 3.64 -5.67 -23.97
N LYS A 105 3.98 -6.95 -24.15
CA LYS A 105 3.25 -7.83 -25.09
C LYS A 105 1.87 -8.20 -24.54
N ALA A 106 1.77 -8.40 -23.23
CA ALA A 106 0.48 -8.60 -22.57
C ALA A 106 -0.43 -7.38 -22.75
N ILE A 107 0.06 -6.17 -22.47
CA ILE A 107 -0.67 -4.91 -22.67
C ILE A 107 -1.16 -4.76 -24.11
N ALA A 108 -0.30 -5.01 -25.10
CA ALA A 108 -0.68 -4.94 -26.51
C ALA A 108 -1.83 -5.91 -26.83
N LYS A 109 -1.75 -7.16 -26.34
CA LYS A 109 -2.81 -8.15 -26.54
C LYS A 109 -4.11 -7.79 -25.81
N LEU A 110 -4.03 -7.26 -24.60
CA LEU A 110 -5.19 -6.75 -23.87
C LEU A 110 -5.86 -5.58 -24.60
N GLY A 111 -5.09 -4.72 -25.28
CA GLY A 111 -5.63 -3.70 -26.18
C GLY A 111 -6.44 -4.31 -27.33
N GLU A 112 -5.96 -5.40 -27.94
CA GLU A 112 -6.72 -6.14 -28.95
C GLU A 112 -7.99 -6.79 -28.39
N VAL A 113 -7.98 -7.27 -27.13
CA VAL A 113 -9.19 -7.76 -26.44
C VAL A 113 -10.23 -6.64 -26.37
N LEU A 114 -9.83 -5.48 -25.85
CA LEU A 114 -10.72 -4.35 -25.60
C LEU A 114 -11.23 -3.68 -26.89
N ASN A 115 -10.47 -3.77 -27.99
CA ASN A 115 -10.94 -3.36 -29.31
C ASN A 115 -12.06 -4.27 -29.85
N LYS A 116 -12.10 -5.54 -29.43
CA LYS A 116 -13.14 -6.50 -29.82
C LYS A 116 -14.32 -6.50 -28.87
N ASP A 117 -14.05 -6.37 -27.58
CA ASP A 117 -15.06 -6.28 -26.53
C ASP A 117 -14.67 -5.17 -25.52
N PRO A 118 -15.19 -3.94 -25.69
CA PRO A 118 -14.92 -2.84 -24.77
C PRO A 118 -15.45 -3.04 -23.35
N GLN A 119 -16.29 -4.06 -23.10
CA GLN A 119 -16.84 -4.38 -21.78
C GLN A 119 -16.14 -5.58 -21.10
N TYR A 120 -14.98 -6.00 -21.64
CA TYR A 120 -14.22 -7.15 -21.12
C TYR A 120 -13.52 -6.82 -19.79
N SER A 121 -14.24 -6.99 -18.68
CA SER A 121 -13.80 -6.63 -17.32
C SER A 121 -12.47 -7.25 -16.91
N ASP A 122 -12.26 -8.54 -17.19
CA ASP A 122 -11.01 -9.25 -16.86
C ASP A 122 -9.78 -8.65 -17.57
N ALA A 123 -9.97 -8.10 -18.77
CA ALA A 123 -8.90 -7.49 -19.53
C ALA A 123 -8.50 -6.14 -18.93
N TYR A 124 -9.47 -5.33 -18.49
CA TYR A 124 -9.17 -4.10 -17.74
C TYR A 124 -8.50 -4.41 -16.40
N PHE A 125 -8.96 -5.42 -15.67
CA PHE A 125 -8.36 -5.81 -14.39
C PHE A 125 -6.89 -6.21 -14.58
N LEU A 126 -6.61 -7.13 -15.50
CA LEU A 126 -5.25 -7.57 -15.78
C LEU A 126 -4.36 -6.42 -16.27
N MET A 127 -4.89 -5.57 -17.14
CA MET A 127 -4.17 -4.38 -17.63
C MET A 127 -3.82 -3.44 -16.47
N GLY A 128 -4.77 -3.17 -15.58
CA GLY A 128 -4.57 -2.34 -14.40
C GLY A 128 -3.46 -2.88 -13.51
N CYS A 129 -3.45 -4.18 -13.24
CA CYS A 129 -2.40 -4.82 -12.43
C CYS A 129 -1.01 -4.69 -13.07
N ILE A 130 -0.88 -4.90 -14.38
CA ILE A 130 0.40 -4.75 -15.08
C ILE A 130 0.86 -3.28 -15.03
N LEU A 131 -0.06 -2.33 -15.17
CA LEU A 131 0.24 -0.90 -15.08
C LEU A 131 0.63 -0.47 -13.66
N MET A 132 0.06 -1.08 -12.62
CA MET A 132 0.48 -0.88 -11.22
C MET A 132 1.93 -1.29 -11.01
N GLU A 133 2.35 -2.48 -11.47
CA GLU A 133 3.74 -2.92 -11.38
C GLU A 133 4.71 -2.03 -12.18
N ALA A 134 4.20 -1.42 -13.26
CA ALA A 134 4.95 -0.47 -14.07
C ALA A 134 4.92 0.97 -13.53
N GLU A 135 4.41 1.19 -12.31
CA GLU A 135 4.30 2.48 -11.63
C GLU A 135 3.48 3.54 -12.41
N GLN A 136 2.58 3.09 -13.30
CA GLN A 136 1.68 3.95 -14.07
C GLN A 136 0.31 4.08 -13.39
N PHE A 137 0.30 4.64 -12.18
CA PHE A 137 -0.84 4.60 -11.25
C PHE A 137 -2.12 5.26 -11.78
N ASP A 138 -2.04 6.39 -12.48
CA ASP A 138 -3.25 7.04 -13.04
C ASP A 138 -3.92 6.19 -14.14
N LYS A 139 -3.12 5.53 -14.98
CA LYS A 139 -3.63 4.62 -16.01
C LYS A 139 -4.17 3.35 -15.40
N ALA A 140 -3.50 2.81 -14.39
CA ALA A 140 -3.97 1.65 -13.63
C ALA A 140 -5.32 1.95 -12.95
N ASN A 141 -5.44 3.09 -12.27
CA ASN A 141 -6.68 3.55 -11.66
C ASN A 141 -7.80 3.65 -12.70
N SER A 142 -7.53 4.25 -13.86
CA SER A 142 -8.48 4.32 -14.96
C SER A 142 -8.96 2.94 -15.43
N CYS A 143 -8.07 1.94 -15.47
CA CYS A 143 -8.44 0.56 -15.78
C CYS A 143 -9.35 -0.04 -14.69
N PHE A 144 -9.01 0.09 -13.40
CA PHE A 144 -9.85 -0.44 -12.32
C PHE A 144 -11.21 0.25 -12.25
N GLN A 145 -11.28 1.57 -12.47
CA GLN A 145 -12.56 2.27 -12.57
C GLN A 145 -13.40 1.74 -13.75
N LYS A 146 -12.78 1.43 -14.90
CA LYS A 146 -13.48 0.77 -16.01
C LYS A 146 -13.99 -0.62 -15.65
N VAL A 147 -13.26 -1.40 -14.83
CA VAL A 147 -13.76 -2.68 -14.31
C VAL A 147 -15.09 -2.47 -13.57
N LEU A 148 -15.17 -1.46 -12.70
CA LEU A 148 -16.38 -1.16 -11.92
C LEU A 148 -17.55 -0.70 -12.81
N LEU A 149 -17.27 -0.06 -13.94
CA LEU A 149 -18.28 0.31 -14.95
C LEU A 149 -18.71 -0.86 -15.83
N CYS A 150 -17.86 -1.88 -15.99
CA CYS A 150 -18.18 -3.07 -16.77
C CYS A 150 -19.07 -4.01 -15.95
N GLN A 151 -20.38 -3.98 -16.21
CA GLN A 151 -21.41 -4.74 -15.47
C GLN A 151 -21.40 -6.26 -15.72
N LYS A 152 -20.28 -6.85 -16.19
CA LYS A 152 -20.19 -8.26 -16.61
C LYS A 152 -19.08 -9.02 -15.89
N SER A 153 -19.46 -10.17 -15.32
CA SER A 153 -18.67 -11.37 -14.94
C SER A 153 -17.14 -11.22 -14.78
N LEU A 154 -16.70 -10.32 -13.90
CA LEU A 154 -15.30 -10.24 -13.47
C LEU A 154 -14.86 -11.55 -12.80
N GLY A 155 -13.62 -11.95 -13.06
CA GLY A 155 -12.98 -13.16 -12.53
C GLY A 155 -13.24 -14.43 -13.35
N LYS A 156 -14.18 -14.42 -14.31
CA LYS A 156 -14.58 -15.63 -15.05
C LYS A 156 -13.44 -16.23 -15.87
N GLU A 157 -12.69 -15.40 -16.59
CA GLU A 157 -11.61 -15.85 -17.46
C GLU A 157 -10.34 -16.14 -16.65
N PHE A 158 -10.15 -15.43 -15.53
CA PHE A 158 -9.14 -15.80 -14.53
C PHE A 158 -9.40 -17.21 -13.98
N LYS A 159 -10.62 -17.56 -13.57
CA LYS A 159 -10.97 -18.95 -13.16
C LYS A 159 -10.56 -20.00 -14.20
N LYS A 160 -10.72 -19.64 -15.48
CA LYS A 160 -10.52 -20.56 -16.59
C LYS A 160 -9.05 -20.73 -16.98
N TYR A 161 -8.28 -19.64 -16.99
CA TYR A 161 -6.94 -19.60 -17.58
C TYR A 161 -5.82 -19.24 -16.60
N LEU A 162 -6.16 -18.60 -15.48
CA LEU A 162 -5.23 -18.15 -14.44
C LEU A 162 -5.84 -18.37 -13.03
N PRO A 163 -6.22 -19.60 -12.64
CA PRO A 163 -7.02 -19.84 -11.43
C PRO A 163 -6.31 -19.46 -10.12
N THR A 164 -4.98 -19.30 -10.14
CA THR A 164 -4.16 -18.96 -8.97
C THR A 164 -3.70 -17.50 -8.95
N PHE A 165 -4.14 -16.71 -9.93
CA PHE A 165 -3.72 -15.32 -10.07
C PHE A 165 -4.25 -14.46 -8.94
N HIS A 166 -3.35 -13.68 -8.35
CA HIS A 166 -3.67 -12.68 -7.36
C HIS A 166 -2.62 -11.55 -7.41
N VAL A 167 -2.98 -10.40 -6.86
CA VAL A 167 -2.05 -9.30 -6.60
C VAL A 167 -1.72 -9.29 -5.13
N THR A 168 -0.44 -9.24 -4.78
CA THR A 168 0.00 -9.08 -3.39
C THR A 168 0.36 -7.62 -3.12
N LEU A 169 -0.17 -7.06 -2.04
CA LEU A 169 0.31 -5.83 -1.44
C LEU A 169 1.35 -6.18 -0.38
N ASN A 170 2.53 -5.59 -0.51
CA ASN A 170 3.58 -5.70 0.48
C ASN A 170 3.20 -4.83 1.69
N LEU A 171 2.83 -5.43 2.81
CA LEU A 171 2.63 -4.69 4.04
C LEU A 171 3.94 -4.64 4.81
N ASN A 172 4.07 -3.68 5.74
CA ASN A 172 5.23 -3.56 6.65
C ASN A 172 5.27 -4.67 7.73
N LEU A 173 4.79 -5.87 7.40
CA LEU A 173 4.63 -7.02 8.28
C LEU A 173 4.92 -8.32 7.50
N PRO A 174 5.17 -9.46 8.17
CA PRO A 174 5.37 -10.75 7.49
C PRO A 174 4.10 -11.31 6.79
N SER A 175 3.04 -10.50 6.70
CA SER A 175 1.83 -10.76 5.94
C SER A 175 1.80 -9.95 4.64
N ALA A 176 1.11 -10.48 3.63
CA ALA A 176 0.77 -9.79 2.40
C ALA A 176 -0.75 -9.70 2.28
N PHE A 177 -1.27 -8.58 1.77
CA PHE A 177 -2.69 -8.51 1.43
C PHE A 177 -2.86 -9.01 -0.01
N CYS A 178 -3.50 -10.16 -0.20
CA CYS A 178 -3.78 -10.68 -1.53
C CYS A 178 -5.11 -10.13 -2.04
N ILE A 179 -5.13 -9.74 -3.30
CA ILE A 179 -6.26 -9.17 -4.01
C ILE A 179 -6.59 -10.05 -5.20
N PHE A 180 -7.85 -10.45 -5.32
CA PHE A 180 -8.35 -11.30 -6.38
C PHE A 180 -9.17 -10.50 -7.41
N PRO A 181 -9.36 -11.05 -8.63
CA PRO A 181 -10.17 -10.42 -9.68
C PRO A 181 -11.66 -10.51 -9.34
N GLU A 182 -12.08 -9.70 -8.37
CA GLU A 182 -13.44 -9.55 -7.90
C GLU A 182 -13.77 -8.06 -7.65
N LEU A 183 -15.04 -7.76 -7.37
CA LEU A 183 -15.49 -6.37 -7.21
C LEU A 183 -14.77 -5.68 -6.04
N LEU A 184 -14.69 -6.34 -4.89
CA LEU A 184 -13.97 -5.85 -3.71
C LEU A 184 -12.48 -5.61 -4.02
N GLY A 185 -11.84 -6.54 -4.73
CA GLY A 185 -10.44 -6.38 -5.11
C GLY A 185 -10.22 -5.18 -6.02
N SER A 186 -11.17 -4.92 -6.93
CA SER A 186 -11.12 -3.76 -7.83
C SER A 186 -11.28 -2.43 -7.08
N THR A 187 -12.18 -2.34 -6.10
CA THR A 187 -12.34 -1.12 -5.29
C THR A 187 -11.11 -0.86 -4.40
N ILE A 188 -10.53 -1.92 -3.84
CA ILE A 188 -9.26 -1.83 -3.11
C ILE A 188 -8.14 -1.33 -4.02
N LEU A 189 -8.01 -1.86 -5.23
CA LEU A 189 -6.96 -1.43 -6.17
C LEU A 189 -7.14 0.01 -6.65
N VAL A 190 -8.37 0.54 -6.72
CA VAL A 190 -8.60 1.98 -6.93
C VAL A 190 -7.98 2.80 -5.79
N SER A 191 -8.24 2.41 -4.53
CA SER A 191 -7.62 3.06 -3.36
C SER A 191 -6.09 2.97 -3.40
N VAL A 192 -5.54 1.78 -3.63
CA VAL A 192 -4.07 1.58 -3.68
C VAL A 192 -3.44 2.39 -4.80
N SER A 193 -4.11 2.50 -5.96
CA SER A 193 -3.64 3.34 -7.07
C SER A 193 -3.57 4.82 -6.67
N TYR A 194 -4.55 5.34 -5.92
CA TYR A 194 -4.49 6.71 -5.38
C TYR A 194 -3.36 6.87 -4.36
N TRP A 195 -3.19 5.90 -3.47
CA TRP A 195 -2.16 5.91 -2.44
C TRP A 195 -0.76 6.00 -3.04
N GLU A 196 -0.44 5.10 -3.98
CA GLU A 196 0.86 5.07 -4.66
C GLU A 196 1.09 6.30 -5.54
N ASN A 197 0.03 6.94 -6.03
CA ASN A 197 0.12 8.23 -6.72
C ASN A 197 0.24 9.44 -5.77
N GLY A 198 0.44 9.21 -4.47
CA GLY A 198 0.58 10.26 -3.45
C GLY A 198 -0.72 10.95 -3.02
N LYS A 199 -1.87 10.53 -3.57
CA LYS A 199 -3.20 11.08 -3.27
C LYS A 199 -3.82 10.35 -2.07
N LYS A 200 -3.24 10.55 -0.88
CA LYS A 200 -3.56 9.75 0.32
C LYS A 200 -5.01 9.92 0.80
N GLU A 201 -5.55 11.13 0.74
CA GLU A 201 -6.92 11.43 1.12
C GLU A 201 -7.92 10.76 0.16
N ASP A 202 -7.65 10.79 -1.15
CA ASP A 202 -8.48 10.13 -2.16
C ASP A 202 -8.47 8.60 -1.98
N ALA A 203 -7.34 8.03 -1.55
CA ALA A 203 -7.24 6.61 -1.22
C ALA A 203 -8.17 6.23 -0.06
N ILE A 204 -8.15 6.99 1.03
CA ILE A 204 -9.07 6.78 2.17
C ILE A 204 -10.53 6.94 1.72
N SER A 205 -10.83 7.99 0.95
CA SER A 205 -12.20 8.23 0.45
C SER A 205 -12.70 7.08 -0.43
N ALA A 206 -11.83 6.49 -1.27
CA ALA A 206 -12.17 5.31 -2.07
C ALA A 206 -12.47 4.08 -1.21
N LEU A 207 -11.76 3.88 -0.08
CA LEU A 207 -12.08 2.80 0.86
C LEU A 207 -13.38 3.06 1.65
N GLU A 208 -13.66 4.29 2.04
CA GLU A 208 -14.94 4.66 2.68
C GLU A 208 -16.12 4.42 1.73
N GLN A 209 -15.94 4.73 0.44
CA GLN A 209 -16.93 4.40 -0.58
C GLN A 209 -17.05 2.88 -0.76
N SER A 210 -15.93 2.14 -0.75
CA SER A 210 -15.96 0.68 -0.75
C SER A 210 -16.69 0.10 0.47
N GLU A 211 -16.53 0.70 1.65
CA GLU A 211 -17.25 0.31 2.87
C GLU A 211 -18.77 0.52 2.72
N SER A 212 -19.20 1.57 2.00
CA SER A 212 -20.62 1.78 1.72
C SER A 212 -21.23 0.70 0.81
N ILE A 213 -20.42 0.08 -0.06
CA ILE A 213 -20.82 -1.03 -0.94
C ILE A 213 -20.74 -2.37 -0.19
N PHE A 214 -19.70 -2.53 0.64
CA PHE A 214 -19.39 -3.75 1.40
C PHE A 214 -19.37 -3.45 2.90
N PRO A 215 -20.53 -3.20 3.53
CA PRO A 215 -20.59 -2.81 4.93
C PRO A 215 -20.01 -3.89 5.84
N LYS A 216 -19.20 -3.48 6.82
CA LYS A 216 -18.53 -4.36 7.79
C LYS A 216 -17.60 -5.41 7.16
N ASN A 217 -17.08 -5.17 5.96
CA ASN A 217 -16.08 -6.04 5.36
C ASN A 217 -14.72 -5.89 6.08
N SER A 218 -14.22 -6.99 6.66
CA SER A 218 -12.97 -7.00 7.42
C SER A 218 -11.75 -6.57 6.58
N GLY A 219 -11.72 -6.84 5.27
CA GLY A 219 -10.62 -6.46 4.39
C GLY A 219 -10.56 -4.96 4.10
N VAL A 220 -11.71 -4.35 3.84
CA VAL A 220 -11.82 -2.89 3.70
C VAL A 220 -11.43 -2.21 5.01
N LEU A 221 -11.98 -2.67 6.14
CA LEU A 221 -11.69 -2.09 7.44
C LEU A 221 -10.20 -2.21 7.80
N TYR A 222 -9.58 -3.38 7.54
CA TYR A 222 -8.16 -3.61 7.78
C TYR A 222 -7.30 -2.65 6.96
N LEU A 223 -7.49 -2.59 5.64
CA LEU A 223 -6.68 -1.72 4.77
C LEU A 223 -6.89 -0.25 5.09
N MET A 224 -8.12 0.17 5.35
CA MET A 224 -8.41 1.55 5.75
C MET A 224 -7.72 1.90 7.06
N THR A 225 -7.76 1.01 8.04
CA THR A 225 -7.06 1.18 9.32
C THR A 225 -5.54 1.25 9.12
N TYR A 226 -4.98 0.39 8.27
CA TYR A 226 -3.57 0.40 7.92
C TYR A 226 -3.15 1.73 7.27
N LEU A 227 -3.90 2.21 6.27
CA LEU A 227 -3.61 3.50 5.62
C LEU A 227 -3.73 4.68 6.59
N LYS A 228 -4.75 4.70 7.45
CA LYS A 228 -4.88 5.72 8.51
C LYS A 228 -3.70 5.69 9.47
N LEU A 229 -3.17 4.51 9.80
CA LEU A 229 -2.02 4.35 10.68
C LEU A 229 -0.76 4.96 10.04
N GLU A 230 -0.52 4.66 8.76
CA GLU A 230 0.58 5.23 7.96
C GLU A 230 0.46 6.76 7.78
N MET A 231 -0.77 7.30 7.80
CA MET A 231 -1.04 8.74 7.82
C MET A 231 -0.97 9.38 9.22
N ALA A 232 -0.63 8.61 10.27
CA ALA A 232 -0.65 9.04 11.66
C ALA A 232 -2.02 9.56 12.17
N LYS A 233 -3.13 9.10 11.57
CA LYS A 233 -4.51 9.45 11.98
C LYS A 233 -5.00 8.57 13.14
N TYR A 234 -4.27 8.58 14.25
CA TYR A 234 -4.51 7.66 15.38
C TYR A 234 -5.87 7.87 16.05
N ASN A 235 -6.30 9.12 16.22
CA ASN A 235 -7.59 9.44 16.85
C ASN A 235 -8.77 8.91 16.04
N ASP A 236 -8.69 8.98 14.71
CA ASP A 236 -9.72 8.48 13.81
C ASP A 236 -9.86 6.95 13.95
N ILE A 237 -8.73 6.24 14.05
CA ILE A 237 -8.70 4.79 14.26
C ILE A 237 -9.33 4.44 15.62
N VAL A 238 -8.91 5.10 16.69
CA VAL A 238 -9.42 4.84 18.04
C VAL A 238 -10.93 5.12 18.12
N THR A 239 -11.39 6.19 17.47
CA THR A 239 -12.82 6.54 17.41
C THR A 239 -13.60 5.51 16.61
N GLN A 240 -13.10 5.11 15.44
CA GLN A 240 -13.76 4.13 14.57
C GLN A 240 -13.85 2.74 15.22
N LEU A 241 -12.85 2.37 16.02
CA LEU A 241 -12.72 1.02 16.58
C LEU A 241 -12.99 0.94 18.09
N SER A 242 -13.61 1.96 18.69
CA SER A 242 -13.77 2.04 20.16
C SER A 242 -14.55 0.87 20.77
N ASN A 243 -15.51 0.31 20.02
CA ASN A 243 -16.34 -0.83 20.41
C ASN A 243 -16.14 -2.03 19.45
N PHE A 244 -14.97 -2.11 18.83
CA PHE A 244 -14.68 -3.14 17.85
C PHE A 244 -14.35 -4.47 18.54
N GLU A 245 -15.14 -5.49 18.25
CA GLU A 245 -14.90 -6.86 18.71
C GLU A 245 -14.48 -7.74 17.53
N PRO A 246 -13.29 -8.37 17.59
CA PRO A 246 -12.82 -9.15 16.46
C PRO A 246 -13.59 -10.47 16.32
N SER A 247 -14.22 -10.68 15.16
CA SER A 247 -15.05 -11.86 14.88
C SER A 247 -14.31 -12.94 14.07
N ASN A 248 -13.28 -12.54 13.33
CA ASN A 248 -12.46 -13.40 12.49
C ASN A 248 -10.98 -12.99 12.56
N SER A 249 -10.10 -13.76 11.92
CA SER A 249 -8.65 -13.51 11.94
C SER A 249 -8.24 -12.17 11.33
N LEU A 250 -8.99 -11.64 10.36
CA LEU A 250 -8.70 -10.34 9.76
C LEU A 250 -9.13 -9.20 10.67
N ASP A 251 -10.26 -9.35 11.36
CA ASP A 251 -10.63 -8.43 12.43
C ASP A 251 -9.60 -8.43 13.56
N LEU A 252 -9.04 -9.60 13.92
CA LEU A 252 -7.96 -9.68 14.90
C LEU A 252 -6.72 -8.88 14.45
N ALA A 253 -6.38 -8.94 13.15
CA ALA A 253 -5.31 -8.13 12.58
C ALA A 253 -5.64 -6.63 12.70
N THR A 254 -6.87 -6.21 12.39
CA THR A 254 -7.35 -4.83 12.57
C THR A 254 -7.28 -4.39 14.04
N TYR A 255 -7.66 -5.26 14.98
CA TYR A 255 -7.58 -4.99 16.41
C TYR A 255 -6.13 -4.83 16.89
N THR A 256 -5.20 -5.54 16.26
CA THR A 256 -3.76 -5.37 16.49
C THR A 256 -3.26 -4.01 15.98
N LEU A 257 -3.79 -3.54 14.83
CA LEU A 257 -3.51 -2.18 14.34
C LEU A 257 -4.06 -1.11 15.28
N LEU A 258 -5.24 -1.31 15.90
CA LEU A 258 -5.75 -0.42 16.96
C LEU A 258 -4.76 -0.34 18.14
N GLY A 259 -4.27 -1.48 18.62
CA GLY A 259 -3.25 -1.53 19.66
C GLY A 259 -1.98 -0.76 19.27
N THR A 260 -1.58 -0.83 18.00
CA THR A 260 -0.44 -0.10 17.44
C THR A 260 -0.70 1.40 17.30
N ALA A 261 -1.92 1.81 16.95
CA ALA A 261 -2.33 3.20 16.91
C ALA A 261 -2.29 3.84 18.30
N LEU A 262 -2.84 3.16 19.32
CA LEU A 262 -2.79 3.57 20.73
C LEU A 262 -1.36 3.66 21.26
N TYR A 263 -0.50 2.73 20.83
CA TYR A 263 0.93 2.81 21.14
C TYR A 263 1.56 4.08 20.54
N SER A 264 1.22 4.38 19.29
CA SER A 264 1.76 5.53 18.55
C SER A 264 1.20 6.87 19.06
N SER A 265 0.01 6.87 19.69
CA SER A 265 -0.56 8.03 20.39
C SER A 265 0.02 8.22 21.81
N TYR A 266 0.97 7.39 22.25
CA TYR A 266 1.55 7.36 23.60
C TYR A 266 0.62 6.88 24.71
N ASP A 267 -0.53 6.28 24.37
CA ASP A 267 -1.48 5.71 25.32
C ASP A 267 -1.09 4.26 25.68
N PHE A 268 0.13 4.08 26.19
CA PHE A 268 0.76 2.77 26.35
C PHE A 268 -0.05 1.79 27.21
N SER A 269 -0.67 2.26 28.29
CA SER A 269 -1.49 1.41 29.16
C SER A 269 -2.69 0.82 28.44
N VAL A 270 -3.39 1.63 27.63
CA VAL A 270 -4.55 1.19 26.85
C VAL A 270 -4.08 0.28 25.72
N SER A 271 -3.00 0.65 25.02
CA SER A 271 -2.37 -0.18 23.99
C SER A 271 -2.02 -1.59 24.51
N ILE A 272 -1.33 -1.68 25.65
CA ILE A 272 -0.95 -2.96 26.28
C ILE A 272 -2.20 -3.79 26.61
N GLN A 273 -3.26 -3.17 27.12
CA GLN A 273 -4.50 -3.88 27.44
C GLN A 273 -5.19 -4.42 26.17
N THR A 274 -5.28 -3.59 25.13
CA THR A 274 -5.81 -3.98 23.81
C THR A 274 -5.02 -5.13 23.21
N LEU A 275 -3.69 -5.05 23.21
CA LEU A 275 -2.80 -6.08 22.67
C LEU A 275 -2.84 -7.38 23.50
N LYS A 276 -2.99 -7.31 24.83
CA LYS A 276 -3.24 -8.50 25.66
C LYS A 276 -4.55 -9.19 25.32
N ASN A 277 -5.61 -8.41 25.08
CA ASN A 277 -6.90 -8.97 24.66
C ASN A 277 -6.77 -9.62 23.28
N ALA A 278 -6.10 -8.96 22.33
CA ALA A 278 -5.79 -9.52 21.02
C ALA A 278 -5.02 -10.84 21.14
N LEU A 279 -4.00 -10.88 22.00
CA LEU A 279 -3.17 -12.07 22.22
C LEU A 279 -3.99 -13.27 22.71
N LYS A 280 -4.88 -13.06 23.70
CA LYS A 280 -5.77 -14.12 24.19
C LYS A 280 -6.67 -14.69 23.09
N ILE A 281 -7.16 -13.81 22.21
CA ILE A 281 -8.02 -14.22 21.08
C ILE A 281 -7.19 -15.00 20.06
N ALA A 282 -5.98 -14.53 19.74
CA ALA A 282 -5.06 -15.20 18.82
C ALA A 282 -4.69 -16.62 19.31
N GLU A 283 -4.34 -16.76 20.59
CA GLU A 283 -4.00 -18.05 21.21
C GLU A 283 -5.21 -19.01 21.20
N ARG A 284 -6.42 -18.50 21.47
CA ARG A 284 -7.66 -19.31 21.40
C ARG A 284 -7.97 -19.79 19.97
N LEU A 285 -7.64 -18.97 18.96
CA LEU A 285 -7.87 -19.28 17.55
C LEU A 285 -6.69 -20.04 16.90
N ASP A 286 -5.67 -20.42 17.69
CA ASP A 286 -4.45 -21.10 17.23
C ASP A 286 -3.75 -20.37 16.06
N GLN A 287 -3.74 -19.03 16.11
CA GLN A 287 -3.13 -18.19 15.07
C GLN A 287 -1.68 -17.88 15.43
N GLU A 288 -0.77 -18.81 15.17
CA GLU A 288 0.66 -18.70 15.55
C GLU A 288 1.33 -17.43 15.01
N ASP A 289 1.08 -17.09 13.75
CA ASP A 289 1.69 -15.94 13.09
C ASP A 289 1.19 -14.59 13.63
N GLN A 290 -0.11 -14.47 13.87
CA GLN A 290 -0.70 -13.31 14.54
C GLN A 290 -0.20 -13.22 15.99
N THR A 291 -0.02 -14.36 16.67
CA THR A 291 0.51 -14.40 18.03
C THR A 291 1.91 -13.80 18.08
N LYS A 292 2.82 -14.17 17.15
CA LYS A 292 4.16 -13.57 17.06
C LYS A 292 4.09 -12.05 16.84
N LEU A 293 3.23 -11.60 15.94
CA LEU A 293 3.05 -10.17 15.63
C LEU A 293 2.52 -9.38 16.83
N ILE A 294 1.49 -9.90 17.51
CA ILE A 294 0.92 -9.26 18.69
C ILE A 294 1.94 -9.19 19.81
N ARG A 295 2.71 -10.26 20.05
CA ARG A 295 3.80 -10.26 21.04
C ARG A 295 4.87 -9.22 20.70
N TYR A 296 5.18 -9.02 19.42
CA TYR A 296 6.12 -8.00 18.96
C TYR A 296 5.66 -6.60 19.38
N HIS A 297 4.42 -6.25 19.02
CA HIS A 297 3.85 -4.94 19.37
C HIS A 297 3.68 -4.77 20.89
N LEU A 298 3.28 -5.83 21.60
CA LEU A 298 3.14 -5.83 23.05
C LEU A 298 4.50 -5.62 23.74
N GLY A 299 5.54 -6.31 23.28
CA GLY A 299 6.91 -6.15 23.75
C GLY A 299 7.39 -4.70 23.57
N ARG A 300 7.19 -4.12 22.38
CA ARG A 300 7.50 -2.71 22.11
C ARG A 300 6.71 -1.75 22.98
N ALA A 301 5.41 -2.00 23.21
CA ALA A 301 4.58 -1.15 24.05
C ALA A 301 5.07 -1.12 25.51
N TYR A 302 5.42 -2.27 26.07
CA TYR A 302 6.04 -2.34 27.40
C TYR A 302 7.38 -1.61 27.48
N LEU A 303 8.27 -1.84 26.51
CA LEU A 303 9.58 -1.18 26.47
C LEU A 303 9.47 0.35 26.46
N ASN A 304 8.51 0.91 25.69
CA ASN A 304 8.32 2.36 25.62
C ASN A 304 7.60 2.93 26.85
N LYS A 305 6.76 2.14 27.51
CA LYS A 305 6.20 2.49 28.82
C LYS A 305 7.26 2.53 29.92
N GLY A 306 8.36 1.77 29.77
CA GLY A 306 9.44 1.62 30.74
C GLY A 306 9.45 0.26 31.46
N ASP A 307 8.48 -0.61 31.17
CA ASP A 307 8.33 -1.95 31.75
C ASP A 307 9.28 -2.94 31.03
N LYS A 308 10.59 -2.77 31.26
CA LYS A 308 11.63 -3.46 30.50
C LYS A 308 11.57 -4.98 30.63
N PHE A 309 11.26 -5.50 31.81
CA PHE A 309 11.23 -6.94 32.06
C PHE A 309 10.14 -7.62 31.23
N GLU A 310 8.92 -7.11 31.31
CA GLU A 310 7.74 -7.60 30.59
C GLU A 310 7.95 -7.51 29.08
N GLY A 311 8.49 -6.37 28.60
CA GLY A 311 8.77 -6.17 27.19
C GLY A 311 9.75 -7.19 26.63
N LEU A 312 10.86 -7.43 27.32
CA LEU A 312 11.86 -8.42 26.93
C LEU A 312 11.33 -9.86 27.01
N GLN A 313 10.48 -10.17 27.99
CA GLN A 313 9.86 -11.49 28.12
C GLN A 313 8.97 -11.81 26.91
N GLU A 314 8.14 -10.86 26.46
CA GLU A 314 7.30 -11.08 25.27
C GLU A 314 8.12 -11.26 23.99
N LEU A 315 9.18 -10.47 23.82
CA LEU A 315 10.08 -10.59 22.67
C LEU A 315 10.87 -11.92 22.64
N LYS A 316 11.29 -12.43 23.81
CA LYS A 316 11.97 -13.74 23.91
C LYS A 316 11.08 -14.91 23.48
N LYS A 317 9.77 -14.84 23.76
CA LYS A 317 8.79 -15.87 23.32
C LYS A 317 8.67 -15.93 21.79
N ILE A 318 8.97 -14.84 21.09
CA ILE A 318 9.00 -14.83 19.62
C ILE A 318 10.22 -15.59 19.13
N ILE A 319 11.41 -15.29 19.66
CA ILE A 319 12.66 -15.93 19.22
C ILE A 319 12.69 -17.44 19.48
N SER A 320 12.01 -17.92 20.53
CA SER A 320 11.86 -19.37 20.74
C SER A 320 11.08 -20.07 19.62
N LEU A 321 10.29 -19.34 18.83
CA LEU A 321 9.51 -19.86 17.71
C LEU A 321 10.17 -19.53 16.36
N ASP A 322 10.63 -18.29 16.21
CA ASP A 322 11.23 -17.76 14.99
C ASP A 322 12.42 -16.86 15.33
N VAL A 323 13.63 -17.40 15.11
CA VAL A 323 14.89 -16.74 15.49
C VAL A 323 15.12 -15.48 14.67
N ASP A 324 14.66 -15.42 13.42
CA ASP A 324 14.93 -14.32 12.49
C ASP A 324 13.73 -13.37 12.35
N TYR A 325 12.81 -13.38 13.32
CA TYR A 325 11.61 -12.56 13.28
C TYR A 325 11.94 -11.05 13.41
N LEU A 326 11.70 -10.31 12.32
CA LEU A 326 11.84 -8.85 12.23
C LEU A 326 13.18 -8.36 12.82
N ASP A 327 13.14 -7.32 13.65
CA ASP A 327 14.28 -6.73 14.35
C ASP A 327 14.41 -7.20 15.81
N VAL A 328 13.69 -8.26 16.21
CA VAL A 328 13.65 -8.72 17.62
C VAL A 328 15.05 -9.06 18.14
N ASN A 329 15.86 -9.74 17.33
CA ASN A 329 17.25 -10.04 17.66
C ASN A 329 18.11 -8.78 17.90
N ALA A 330 17.87 -7.72 17.12
CA ALA A 330 18.58 -6.46 17.30
C ALA A 330 18.14 -5.77 18.60
N ILE A 331 16.82 -5.74 18.87
CA ILE A 331 16.25 -5.18 20.11
C ILE A 331 16.81 -5.89 21.34
N LEU A 332 16.87 -7.23 21.34
CA LEU A 332 17.37 -7.99 22.51
C LEU A 332 18.88 -7.80 22.75
N LYS A 333 19.65 -7.44 21.72
CA LYS A 333 21.11 -7.22 21.82
C LYS A 333 21.48 -5.78 22.16
N ASP A 334 20.53 -4.84 22.14
CA ASP A 334 20.79 -3.44 22.43
C ASP A 334 21.07 -3.22 23.94
N PRO A 335 22.30 -2.80 24.32
CA PRO A 335 22.64 -2.54 25.72
C PRO A 335 21.96 -1.28 26.28
N PHE A 336 21.49 -0.37 25.43
CA PHE A 336 20.85 0.89 25.82
C PHE A 336 19.33 0.80 25.89
N LEU A 337 18.76 -0.41 25.74
CA LEU A 337 17.32 -0.62 25.73
C LEU A 337 16.67 -0.09 27.02
N GLY A 338 15.82 0.93 26.90
CA GLY A 338 15.13 1.58 28.03
C GLY A 338 15.93 2.66 28.77
N SER A 339 17.11 3.07 28.28
CA SER A 339 17.94 4.10 28.94
C SER A 339 17.49 5.55 28.71
N THR A 340 16.53 5.79 27.80
CA THR A 340 15.78 7.05 27.75
C THR A 340 14.32 6.77 27.42
N PRO A 341 13.35 7.29 28.18
CA PRO A 341 11.99 7.40 27.67
C PRO A 341 12.03 8.26 26.42
N TYR A 342 11.31 7.88 25.36
CA TYR A 342 11.06 8.75 24.21
C TYR A 342 10.12 9.88 24.66
N THR A 343 10.62 10.83 25.46
CA THR A 343 9.86 12.00 25.91
C THR A 343 9.64 12.99 24.76
N LYS A 344 8.52 13.73 24.82
CA LYS A 344 8.16 14.83 23.91
C LYS A 344 9.28 15.85 23.68
N GLU A 345 10.27 15.93 24.57
CA GLU A 345 11.42 16.84 24.49
C GLU A 345 12.50 16.38 23.50
N LYS A 346 12.78 15.07 23.40
CA LYS A 346 13.68 14.54 22.36
C LYS A 346 13.08 14.72 20.97
N ILE A 347 11.75 14.72 20.85
CA ILE A 347 11.04 15.07 19.61
C ILE A 347 11.17 16.56 19.34
N LYS A 348 11.10 17.45 20.34
CA LYS A 348 11.35 18.89 20.13
C LYS A 348 12.78 19.18 19.72
N GLU A 349 13.79 18.48 20.22
CA GLU A 349 15.17 18.64 19.73
C GLU A 349 15.36 18.05 18.32
N THR A 350 14.71 16.92 18.02
CA THR A 350 14.69 16.33 16.66
C THR A 350 13.87 17.16 15.67
N VAL A 351 12.89 17.94 16.15
CA VAL A 351 12.06 18.87 15.36
C VAL A 351 12.69 20.28 15.32
N GLN A 352 13.54 20.67 16.28
CA GLN A 352 14.22 21.96 16.31
C GLN A 352 15.37 22.06 15.29
N GLU A 353 15.92 20.95 14.81
CA GLU A 353 16.77 20.96 13.61
C GLU A 353 15.98 21.17 12.32
N THR A 354 14.64 21.31 12.41
CA THR A 354 13.77 21.68 11.28
C THR A 354 12.98 22.94 11.60
N LYS A 355 13.62 24.11 11.47
CA LYS A 355 12.98 25.44 11.51
C LYS A 355 13.86 26.37 10.67
N VAL A 356 13.43 27.19 9.71
CA VAL A 356 12.14 27.84 9.39
C VAL A 356 12.20 28.31 7.91
N ILE A 357 11.07 28.34 7.19
CA ILE A 357 10.64 29.59 6.50
C ILE A 357 9.20 29.87 6.91
N ASP A 358 8.97 31.13 7.27
CA ASP A 358 7.83 31.73 7.94
C ASP A 358 6.49 31.59 7.20
N LEU A 359 5.39 31.63 7.96
CA LEU A 359 4.44 32.76 7.93
C LEU A 359 3.35 32.56 9.01
N VAL A 360 2.92 33.70 9.56
CA VAL A 360 1.80 33.90 10.50
C VAL A 360 2.13 33.85 12.00
N GLU A 361 2.92 34.82 12.46
CA GLU A 361 2.67 35.47 13.75
C GLU A 361 1.84 36.74 13.54
N LYS A 362 0.59 36.74 14.01
CA LYS A 362 -0.01 37.87 14.71
C LYS A 362 -0.94 37.34 15.81
N LYS A 363 -0.47 37.39 17.05
CA LYS A 363 -1.28 37.36 18.30
C LYS A 363 -2.08 38.68 18.43
N PRO A 364 -3.16 38.72 19.26
CA PRO A 364 -3.06 38.90 20.73
C PRO A 364 -3.92 37.86 21.49
N VAL A 365 -3.42 37.14 22.51
CA VAL A 365 -3.34 37.48 23.95
C VAL A 365 -4.68 37.92 24.59
N MET A 366 -5.23 37.07 25.47
CA MET A 366 -5.89 37.40 26.76
C MET A 366 -6.06 36.08 27.55
N GLU A 367 -5.21 35.85 28.55
CA GLU A 367 -5.45 35.97 29.99
C GLU A 367 -6.20 34.78 30.64
N LYS A 368 -5.46 34.05 31.49
CA LYS A 368 -6.00 33.08 32.44
C LYS A 368 -6.72 33.83 33.56
N LYS A 369 -7.93 33.39 33.89
CA LYS A 369 -8.50 33.53 35.23
C LYS A 369 -8.93 32.17 35.73
N ASP A 370 -8.36 31.80 36.87
CA ASP A 370 -8.86 30.77 37.78
C ASP A 370 -10.35 30.97 38.06
N ILE A 371 -11.08 29.88 38.31
CA ILE A 371 -11.86 29.65 39.53
C ILE A 371 -12.22 28.16 39.58
N SER A 372 -11.75 27.53 40.65
CA SER A 372 -12.19 26.23 41.15
C SER A 372 -13.63 26.27 41.68
N SER A 373 -14.29 25.11 41.58
CA SER A 373 -15.31 24.55 42.48
C SER A 373 -16.80 24.72 42.13
N LYS A 374 -17.54 23.62 42.39
CA LYS A 374 -19.00 23.49 42.66
C LYS A 374 -19.89 23.60 41.41
N ILE A 375 -20.71 22.62 41.00
CA ILE A 375 -21.73 21.84 41.72
C ILE A 375 -22.25 20.66 40.86
N ALA A 376 -22.90 19.72 41.54
CA ALA A 376 -23.40 18.41 41.11
C ALA A 376 -24.60 18.39 40.13
N ILE A 377 -24.69 17.26 39.42
CA ILE A 377 -25.86 16.40 39.14
C ILE A 377 -27.24 17.09 39.10
N GLN A 378 -27.86 17.10 37.91
CA GLN A 378 -29.27 16.70 37.71
C GLN A 378 -29.63 16.65 36.20
N GLU A 379 -29.97 15.46 35.72
CA GLU A 379 -31.05 15.23 34.75
C GLU A 379 -32.30 14.78 35.54
N PRO A 380 -33.54 14.65 35.00
CA PRO A 380 -34.01 14.78 33.60
C PRO A 380 -35.36 15.56 33.42
N VAL A 381 -35.86 15.62 32.17
CA VAL A 381 -37.28 15.43 31.71
C VAL A 381 -37.84 16.48 30.70
N ILE A 382 -37.97 16.02 29.43
CA ILE A 382 -39.09 16.05 28.44
C ILE A 382 -40.10 17.24 28.38
N ILE A 383 -40.33 17.81 27.17
CA ILE A 383 -41.61 17.86 26.36
C ILE A 383 -41.67 19.04 25.33
N GLU A 384 -41.77 18.64 24.05
CA GLU A 384 -42.54 19.14 22.88
C GLU A 384 -42.55 20.59 22.30
N LYS A 385 -42.73 20.56 20.96
CA LYS A 385 -43.29 21.54 19.98
C LYS A 385 -42.29 22.63 19.52
N ILE A 386 -42.10 22.90 18.23
CA ILE A 386 -43.09 23.10 17.16
C ILE A 386 -42.51 22.70 15.79
N SER A 387 -43.25 21.87 15.06
CA SER A 387 -43.25 21.72 13.61
C SER A 387 -44.08 22.83 12.96
N GLU A 388 -43.62 23.46 11.89
CA GLU A 388 -44.47 23.97 10.78
C GLU A 388 -43.63 24.72 9.72
N LYS A 389 -43.51 24.14 8.52
CA LYS A 389 -43.95 24.75 7.25
C LYS A 389 -43.46 23.95 6.04
N THR A 390 -44.36 23.14 5.50
CA THR A 390 -44.43 22.79 4.07
C THR A 390 -45.88 22.68 3.66
N LYS A 391 -46.28 23.52 2.69
CA LYS A 391 -47.37 23.38 1.68
C LYS A 391 -47.54 24.78 1.05
N ILE A 392 -47.70 25.03 -0.25
CA ILE A 392 -48.38 24.39 -1.40
C ILE A 392 -47.66 24.96 -2.66
N ILE A 393 -47.46 24.25 -3.79
CA ILE A 393 -48.37 24.17 -4.95
C ILE A 393 -47.95 22.99 -5.84
N SER A 394 -48.95 22.24 -6.29
CA SER A 394 -48.92 21.09 -7.18
C SER A 394 -49.22 21.46 -8.64
N ASP A 395 -48.92 20.48 -9.52
CA ASP A 395 -49.50 20.20 -10.84
C ASP A 395 -48.96 20.96 -12.07
N HIS A 396 -48.22 20.22 -12.92
CA HIS A 396 -48.66 19.90 -14.29
C HIS A 396 -47.69 18.92 -15.01
N GLU A 397 -48.29 17.81 -15.46
CA GLU A 397 -48.10 17.05 -16.72
C GLU A 397 -46.78 16.38 -17.14
N GLU A 398 -46.89 15.05 -17.32
CA GLU A 398 -46.08 14.22 -18.21
C GLU A 398 -46.16 14.69 -19.67
N LYS A 399 -45.01 14.76 -20.35
CA LYS A 399 -44.92 14.51 -21.79
C LYS A 399 -43.55 13.94 -22.17
N ALA A 400 -43.59 12.76 -22.79
CA ALA A 400 -42.48 12.13 -23.46
C ALA A 400 -42.04 12.97 -24.69
N ILE A 401 -40.73 13.22 -24.83
CA ILE A 401 -40.10 13.60 -26.10
C ILE A 401 -38.79 12.84 -26.24
N THR A 402 -38.77 11.93 -27.21
CA THR A 402 -37.61 11.31 -27.87
C THR A 402 -36.99 12.31 -28.84
N THR A 403 -35.66 12.54 -28.74
CA THR A 403 -34.71 13.03 -29.76
C THR A 403 -33.45 13.51 -29.01
N SER A 404 -32.20 13.38 -29.45
CA SER A 404 -31.49 12.80 -30.58
C SER A 404 -30.01 13.02 -30.23
N ALA A 405 -29.11 12.17 -30.72
CA ALA A 405 -27.68 12.32 -30.51
C ALA A 405 -27.14 13.62 -31.13
N GLU A 406 -26.54 14.49 -30.32
CA GLU A 406 -25.64 15.55 -30.80
C GLU A 406 -24.34 15.52 -30.00
N SER A 407 -23.25 15.40 -30.76
CA SER A 407 -21.85 15.38 -30.34
C SER A 407 -21.43 16.71 -29.72
N ILE A 408 -21.03 16.69 -28.45
CA ILE A 408 -20.40 17.82 -27.78
C ILE A 408 -18.92 17.85 -28.17
N LYS A 409 -18.52 18.90 -28.91
CA LYS A 409 -17.12 19.30 -29.08
C LYS A 409 -16.61 19.88 -27.77
N ILE A 410 -15.46 19.42 -27.30
CA ILE A 410 -14.77 19.97 -26.13
C ILE A 410 -13.69 20.92 -26.65
N ASP A 411 -13.84 22.21 -26.36
CA ASP A 411 -12.82 23.23 -26.57
C ASP A 411 -11.75 23.10 -25.47
N ILE A 412 -10.51 22.84 -25.89
CA ILE A 412 -9.34 22.81 -25.01
C ILE A 412 -8.79 24.23 -24.91
N ALA A 413 -8.90 24.86 -23.74
CA ALA A 413 -8.16 26.08 -23.43
C ALA A 413 -6.66 25.75 -23.25
N PRO A 414 -5.72 26.57 -23.77
CA PRO A 414 -4.29 26.26 -23.71
C PRO A 414 -3.74 26.36 -22.27
N SER A 415 -2.95 25.35 -21.92
CA SER A 415 -2.14 25.21 -20.72
C SER A 415 -1.42 26.50 -20.31
N GLU A 416 -1.55 26.88 -19.04
CA GLU A 416 -0.58 27.76 -18.37
C GLU A 416 0.81 27.07 -18.37
N VAL A 417 1.82 27.85 -18.72
CA VAL A 417 3.22 27.41 -18.92
C VAL A 417 3.92 27.42 -17.56
N LEU A 418 4.41 26.25 -17.11
CA LEU A 418 5.36 26.16 -15.99
C LEU A 418 6.71 26.78 -16.39
N PRO A 419 7.39 27.52 -15.50
CA PRO A 419 8.64 28.21 -15.82
C PRO A 419 9.80 27.23 -16.07
N ALA A 420 10.73 27.65 -16.92
CA ALA A 420 11.87 26.87 -17.41
C ALA A 420 12.71 26.23 -16.28
N ILE A 421 12.87 24.90 -16.34
CA ILE A 421 13.78 24.15 -15.48
C ILE A 421 15.22 24.48 -15.91
N SER A 422 16.02 24.95 -14.95
CA SER A 422 17.47 25.13 -15.07
C SER A 422 18.14 23.85 -15.59
N SER A 423 18.89 23.96 -16.69
CA SER A 423 19.55 22.85 -17.38
C SER A 423 20.90 22.49 -16.74
N GLN A 424 20.93 22.26 -15.42
CA GLN A 424 22.17 21.92 -14.74
C GLN A 424 22.59 20.49 -15.12
N LYS A 425 23.77 20.36 -15.74
CA LYS A 425 24.35 19.07 -16.13
C LYS A 425 25.35 18.63 -15.06
N ALA A 426 25.49 17.31 -14.89
CA ALA A 426 26.44 16.76 -13.93
C ALA A 426 27.00 15.42 -14.41
N ILE A 427 28.19 15.11 -13.93
CA ILE A 427 28.91 13.85 -14.20
C ILE A 427 29.44 13.23 -12.92
N LEU A 428 29.61 11.91 -12.94
CA LEU A 428 30.43 11.18 -11.97
C LEU A 428 31.73 10.72 -12.63
N THR A 429 32.85 10.88 -11.93
CA THR A 429 34.15 10.33 -12.36
C THR A 429 34.68 9.38 -11.29
N ILE A 430 35.19 8.21 -11.66
CA ILE A 430 35.81 7.31 -10.69
C ILE A 430 37.21 7.85 -10.32
N GLN A 431 37.50 7.92 -9.03
CA GLN A 431 38.80 8.37 -8.54
C GLN A 431 39.92 7.46 -9.06
N ASN A 432 40.98 8.07 -9.59
CA ASN A 432 42.12 7.40 -10.22
C ASN A 432 41.81 6.69 -11.56
N THR A 433 40.69 7.00 -12.22
CA THR A 433 40.44 6.62 -13.61
C THR A 433 39.97 7.82 -14.43
N GLU A 434 40.03 7.72 -15.76
CA GLU A 434 39.46 8.72 -16.67
C GLU A 434 37.98 8.46 -17.00
N GLU A 435 37.36 7.47 -16.35
CA GLU A 435 36.01 7.02 -16.66
C GLU A 435 34.96 8.00 -16.12
N LYS A 436 34.13 8.54 -17.01
CA LYS A 436 33.11 9.54 -16.73
C LYS A 436 31.72 9.01 -17.09
N PHE A 437 30.75 9.29 -16.23
CA PHE A 437 29.35 8.90 -16.42
C PHE A 437 28.44 10.12 -16.32
N SER A 438 27.63 10.36 -17.35
CA SER A 438 26.66 11.46 -17.35
C SER A 438 25.48 11.15 -16.43
N ILE A 439 25.06 12.16 -15.64
CA ILE A 439 23.85 12.09 -14.82
C ILE A 439 22.67 12.62 -15.62
N LYS A 440 21.58 11.86 -15.65
CA LYS A 440 20.32 12.22 -16.30
C LYS A 440 19.70 13.46 -15.65
N SER A 441 19.33 14.45 -16.47
CA SER A 441 18.77 15.74 -16.02
C SER A 441 17.24 15.79 -15.87
N GLN A 442 16.51 14.72 -16.22
CA GLN A 442 15.03 14.71 -16.18
C GLN A 442 14.44 13.56 -15.34
N GLU A 443 15.30 12.68 -14.81
CA GLU A 443 14.91 11.49 -14.06
C GLU A 443 15.93 11.26 -12.91
N PHE A 444 16.19 10.00 -12.58
CA PHE A 444 17.26 9.57 -11.70
C PHE A 444 18.25 8.68 -12.47
N THR A 445 19.51 8.71 -12.07
CA THR A 445 20.57 7.82 -12.58
C THR A 445 20.83 6.74 -11.54
N THR A 446 20.57 5.49 -11.90
CA THR A 446 20.79 4.32 -11.04
C THR A 446 22.21 3.77 -11.19
N ILE A 447 22.77 3.33 -10.06
CA ILE A 447 24.15 2.82 -9.98
C ILE A 447 24.12 1.49 -9.24
N GLY A 448 24.77 0.47 -9.78
CA GLY A 448 24.84 -0.84 -9.13
C GLY A 448 25.50 -1.92 -9.98
N ARG A 449 25.49 -3.16 -9.48
CA ARG A 449 26.08 -4.31 -10.17
C ARG A 449 25.13 -4.96 -11.19
N GLU A 450 23.82 -4.80 -11.06
CA GLU A 450 22.89 -5.31 -12.08
C GLU A 450 23.05 -4.54 -13.39
N SER A 451 22.95 -5.26 -14.52
CA SER A 451 23.04 -4.69 -15.87
C SER A 451 21.87 -3.77 -16.24
N THR A 452 20.81 -3.76 -15.42
CA THR A 452 19.65 -2.88 -15.56
C THR A 452 19.88 -1.48 -14.98
N ASN A 453 20.98 -1.23 -14.26
CA ASN A 453 21.33 0.12 -13.79
C ASN A 453 21.91 0.95 -14.94
N ASP A 454 21.71 2.27 -14.87
CA ASP A 454 22.26 3.23 -15.85
C ASP A 454 23.79 3.23 -15.84
N ILE A 455 24.38 3.14 -14.64
CA ILE A 455 25.82 2.95 -14.43
C ILE A 455 26.02 1.58 -13.78
N SER A 456 26.53 0.62 -14.54
CA SER A 456 26.61 -0.78 -14.14
C SER A 456 28.05 -1.28 -13.96
N PHE A 457 28.30 -1.99 -12.86
CA PHE A 457 29.58 -2.63 -12.53
C PHE A 457 29.41 -4.14 -12.30
N PRO A 458 29.11 -4.94 -13.34
CA PRO A 458 28.69 -6.34 -13.20
C PRO A 458 29.66 -7.25 -12.45
N ASP A 459 30.96 -6.96 -12.54
CA ASP A 459 32.03 -7.77 -11.96
C ASP A 459 32.46 -7.30 -10.55
N ASP A 460 31.94 -6.18 -10.04
CA ASP A 460 32.33 -5.63 -8.74
C ASP A 460 31.36 -6.07 -7.63
N PHE A 461 31.61 -7.24 -7.03
CA PHE A 461 30.80 -7.79 -5.94
C PHE A 461 30.79 -6.96 -4.66
N SER A 462 31.66 -5.94 -4.53
CA SER A 462 31.58 -5.00 -3.40
C SER A 462 30.43 -3.99 -3.55
N ILE A 463 29.89 -3.86 -4.76
CA ILE A 463 28.74 -3.03 -5.11
C ILE A 463 27.49 -3.92 -5.16
N SER A 464 26.42 -3.47 -4.50
CA SER A 464 25.13 -4.15 -4.50
C SER A 464 24.47 -4.11 -5.88
N ARG A 465 23.57 -5.06 -6.12
CA ARG A 465 22.81 -5.17 -7.37
C ARG A 465 22.17 -3.85 -7.79
N ARG A 466 21.50 -3.18 -6.85
CA ARG A 466 21.08 -1.77 -6.94
C ARG A 466 21.69 -1.08 -5.73
N GLN A 467 22.67 -0.21 -5.95
CA GLN A 467 23.50 0.36 -4.89
C GLN A 467 22.98 1.73 -4.46
N ALA A 468 22.88 2.67 -5.39
CA ALA A 468 22.46 4.03 -5.13
C ALA A 468 21.75 4.62 -6.36
N ARG A 469 21.09 5.76 -6.18
CA ARG A 469 20.65 6.60 -7.29
C ARG A 469 21.00 8.06 -7.07
N ILE A 470 21.24 8.79 -8.15
CA ILE A 470 21.36 10.25 -8.17
C ILE A 470 20.10 10.84 -8.80
N VAL A 471 19.48 11.82 -8.13
CA VAL A 471 18.22 12.45 -8.56
C VAL A 471 18.41 13.95 -8.68
N LEU A 472 17.94 14.56 -9.76
CA LEU A 472 17.80 16.02 -9.87
C LEU A 472 16.40 16.43 -9.38
N GLN A 473 16.32 17.25 -8.33
CA GLN A 473 15.06 17.76 -7.81
C GLN A 473 15.19 19.25 -7.53
N ASN A 474 14.26 20.07 -8.05
CA ASN A 474 14.25 21.52 -7.89
C ASN A 474 15.58 22.20 -8.30
N GLY A 475 16.30 21.63 -9.28
CA GLY A 475 17.61 22.12 -9.72
C GLY A 475 18.80 21.67 -8.88
N GLU A 476 18.59 20.89 -7.82
CA GLU A 476 19.69 20.35 -6.99
C GLU A 476 19.83 18.84 -7.17
N PHE A 477 21.07 18.36 -7.20
CA PHE A 477 21.37 16.92 -7.26
C PHE A 477 21.41 16.31 -5.86
N PHE A 478 20.92 15.07 -5.74
CA PHE A 478 20.90 14.33 -4.50
C PHE A 478 21.35 12.89 -4.74
N VAL A 479 22.06 12.31 -3.76
CA VAL A 479 22.38 10.88 -3.71
C VAL A 479 21.50 10.16 -2.69
N GLU A 480 21.05 8.96 -3.03
CA GLU A 480 20.24 8.11 -2.18
C GLU A 480 20.74 6.65 -2.26
N ASP A 481 21.00 6.05 -1.10
CA ASP A 481 21.34 4.63 -1.00
C ASP A 481 20.08 3.76 -1.17
N LEU A 482 20.13 2.73 -2.00
CA LEU A 482 18.98 1.86 -2.31
C LEU A 482 18.92 0.62 -1.41
N GLY A 483 19.36 0.75 -0.15
CA GLY A 483 19.44 -0.35 0.80
C GLY A 483 20.60 -1.29 0.52
N SER A 484 21.75 -0.74 0.15
CA SER A 484 22.91 -1.52 -0.27
C SER A 484 23.55 -2.28 0.90
N THR A 485 24.08 -3.47 0.63
CA THR A 485 24.69 -4.34 1.66
C THR A 485 25.84 -3.67 2.42
N ASN A 486 26.69 -2.93 1.70
CA ASN A 486 27.86 -2.26 2.28
C ASN A 486 27.62 -0.77 2.60
N GLY A 487 26.46 -0.24 2.24
CA GLY A 487 26.13 1.19 2.34
C GLY A 487 26.77 2.04 1.24
N THR A 488 26.25 3.25 1.10
CA THR A 488 26.83 4.35 0.32
C THR A 488 27.32 5.42 1.28
N TYR A 489 28.48 6.01 0.99
CA TYR A 489 29.09 7.03 1.84
C TYR A 489 29.27 8.32 1.03
N LEU A 490 28.91 9.45 1.62
CA LEU A 490 29.14 10.77 1.09
C LEU A 490 30.21 11.44 1.97
N ASN A 491 31.33 11.84 1.39
CA ASN A 491 32.47 12.44 2.08
C ASN A 491 32.88 11.63 3.33
N LYS A 492 33.08 10.31 3.13
CA LYS A 492 33.46 9.32 4.16
C LYS A 492 32.42 9.06 5.26
N ARG A 493 31.24 9.68 5.19
CA ARG A 493 30.14 9.44 6.14
C ARG A 493 29.05 8.61 5.48
N ARG A 494 28.63 7.53 6.12
CA ARG A 494 27.54 6.68 5.61
C ARG A 494 26.26 7.49 5.55
N ILE A 495 25.58 7.48 4.41
CA ILE A 495 24.27 8.14 4.28
C ILE A 495 23.17 7.16 4.71
N SER A 496 22.18 7.66 5.45
CA SER A 496 21.00 6.89 5.90
C SER A 496 19.69 7.41 5.31
N LYS A 497 19.75 8.51 4.56
CA LYS A 497 18.65 9.17 3.86
C LYS A 497 19.20 9.84 2.60
N LYS A 498 18.30 10.36 1.76
CA LYS A 498 18.65 11.20 0.59
C LYS A 498 19.45 12.43 1.04
N MET A 499 20.61 12.66 0.44
CA MET A 499 21.53 13.76 0.76
C MET A 499 21.80 14.63 -0.46
N SER A 500 21.83 15.95 -0.30
CA SER A 500 22.19 16.90 -1.37
C SER A 500 23.67 16.74 -1.74
N LEU A 501 23.96 16.77 -3.03
CA LEU A 501 25.30 16.68 -3.62
C LEU A 501 25.80 18.07 -3.99
N LYS A 502 27.03 18.37 -3.59
CA LYS A 502 27.77 19.56 -3.98
C LYS A 502 28.88 19.20 -4.95
N ASN A 503 29.26 20.16 -5.78
CA ASN A 503 30.39 20.00 -6.69
C ASN A 503 31.65 19.53 -5.92
N ASN A 504 32.32 18.51 -6.45
CA ASN A 504 33.47 17.81 -5.88
C ASN A 504 33.19 16.89 -4.68
N ASP A 505 31.93 16.57 -4.36
CA ASP A 505 31.63 15.59 -3.33
C ASP A 505 32.13 14.18 -3.69
N GLU A 506 32.69 13.48 -2.69
CA GLU A 506 33.13 12.10 -2.83
C GLU A 506 32.00 11.13 -2.44
N ILE A 507 31.56 10.31 -3.38
CA ILE A 507 30.58 9.24 -3.17
C ILE A 507 31.32 7.89 -3.20
N GLN A 508 31.39 7.19 -2.07
CA GLN A 508 31.98 5.87 -2.01
C GLN A 508 30.90 4.78 -2.05
N MET A 509 31.08 3.83 -2.97
CA MET A 509 30.22 2.66 -3.16
C MET A 509 31.10 1.42 -3.31
N GLY A 510 31.01 0.50 -2.34
CA GLY A 510 31.93 -0.64 -2.25
C GLY A 510 33.38 -0.17 -2.13
N LYS A 511 34.25 -0.67 -3.01
CA LYS A 511 35.67 -0.26 -3.09
C LYS A 511 35.91 0.95 -4.00
N LYS A 512 34.89 1.48 -4.69
CA LYS A 512 35.04 2.59 -5.62
C LYS A 512 34.67 3.92 -4.97
N ILE A 513 35.42 4.97 -5.30
CA ILE A 513 35.13 6.36 -4.92
C ILE A 513 34.82 7.12 -6.20
N PHE A 514 33.70 7.82 -6.22
CA PHE A 514 33.23 8.63 -7.33
C PHE A 514 33.27 10.10 -6.92
N ILE A 515 33.75 10.97 -7.81
CA ILE A 515 33.72 12.41 -7.63
C ILE A 515 32.55 12.95 -8.43
N PHE A 516 31.64 13.65 -7.75
CA PHE A 516 30.51 14.32 -8.37
C PHE A 516 30.94 15.70 -8.88
N MET A 517 30.70 16.01 -10.16
CA MET A 517 31.02 17.31 -10.75
C MET A 517 29.81 17.91 -11.47
N LEU A 518 29.56 19.19 -11.24
CA LEU A 518 28.62 20.01 -12.02
C LEU A 518 29.32 20.51 -13.29
N GLU A 519 28.65 20.44 -14.42
CA GLU A 519 29.11 20.97 -15.72
C GLU A 519 28.64 22.40 -15.98
#